data_AF-A0ABD3G260-F1
#
_entry.id   AF-A0ABD3G260-F1
#
_cell.length_a   1.000
_cell.length_b   1.000
_cell.length_c   1.000
_cell.angle_alpha   90.00
_cell.angle_beta   90.00
_cell.angle_gamma   90.00
#
_symmetry.space_group_name_H-M   'P 1'
#
loop_
_entity.id
_entity.type
_entity.pdbx_description
1 polymer ?
#
loop_
_entity_poly.entity_id
_entity_poly.type
_entity_poly.pdbx_seq_one_letter_code
_entity_poly.pdbx_strand_id
1 'polypeptide(L)'
;MAPPEEGSSANYLYWARDFLTIALMTRVILEQFRISVPGLHINSFQVVAMPIISSGGAVAFMIAMSSIIGFPLPFALVEGIPVWFVVLVICFVVFFGRILRRDLVLFKDLLRSIVVLICQVLLTFVYPAYLYGFVSVEPSNQKFYVMLLPVIKIIAKNWISYCLGTKYDLMPQIMIFNVDVFNALYVSSSMQNSQSNMTMLQMVALDALLGWVSISDIFDLVKDVLRLQRKIPAGHPLKSASFIEVALQIIEEDPPAGELLALRRYSSTAIVVKRGSGPNMTGIPSSASLSTSRQTPAELPCRNKDYPPSCRQIVPVDVPVSALPTVPVVKTGSLVLVPVNKSLKSIFSPKERQHFLHMSARVLFTTEFVILVEYTEVIVPFIYSIYTSAMYYLPNHDYYPQVQSFKDTGLADNLGRIVAFGFIELLSLFVIGFIIQRMLRVSMLHLLSFVLDRSWRMVQSNLFLWICYTIQNSLEHNGADFSFSFAWLRSNSSDA
;
A
#
# COMPACT_ATOMS: atom_id res chain seq x y z
N MET A 1 -5.14 -32.39 -11.01
CA MET A 1 -3.72 -32.73 -10.79
C MET A 1 -3.69 -34.16 -10.29
N ALA A 2 -2.60 -34.89 -10.53
CA ALA A 2 -2.43 -36.23 -10.00
C ALA A 2 -2.04 -36.16 -8.51
N PRO A 3 -2.17 -37.26 -7.75
CA PRO A 3 -1.57 -37.37 -6.43
C PRO A 3 -0.07 -37.01 -6.45
N PRO A 4 0.47 -36.37 -5.39
CA PRO A 4 1.89 -36.05 -5.31
C PRO A 4 2.79 -37.31 -5.41
N GLU A 5 2.30 -38.46 -4.98
CA GLU A 5 3.04 -39.73 -4.98
C GLU A 5 3.36 -40.26 -6.39
N GLU A 6 2.58 -39.88 -7.41
CA GLU A 6 2.81 -40.29 -8.81
C GLU A 6 4.02 -39.58 -9.46
N GLY A 7 4.67 -38.69 -8.73
CA GLY A 7 5.91 -38.04 -9.16
C GLY A 7 5.71 -36.82 -10.06
N SER A 8 6.85 -36.20 -10.41
CA SER A 8 6.89 -34.91 -11.11
C SER A 8 6.34 -34.99 -12.54
N SER A 9 6.55 -36.10 -13.25
CA SER A 9 6.13 -36.29 -14.64
C SER A 9 4.60 -36.43 -14.78
N ALA A 10 3.95 -37.15 -13.86
CA ALA A 10 2.49 -37.24 -13.80
C ALA A 10 1.83 -35.90 -13.46
N ASN A 11 2.56 -35.02 -12.77
CA ASN A 11 2.11 -33.73 -12.29
C ASN A 11 2.46 -32.54 -13.21
N TYR A 12 2.50 -32.74 -14.54
CA TYR A 12 2.76 -31.67 -15.52
C TYR A 12 1.80 -30.47 -15.41
N LEU A 13 0.53 -30.72 -15.07
CA LEU A 13 -0.48 -29.67 -14.90
C LEU A 13 -0.19 -28.79 -13.67
N TYR A 14 0.41 -29.37 -12.61
CA TYR A 14 0.88 -28.61 -11.46
C TYR A 14 2.00 -27.64 -11.86
N TRP A 15 3.00 -28.10 -12.62
CA TRP A 15 4.07 -27.22 -13.11
C TRP A 15 3.57 -26.13 -14.05
N ALA A 16 2.62 -26.43 -14.94
CA ALA A 16 1.98 -25.44 -15.81
C ALA A 16 1.21 -24.37 -14.99
N ARG A 17 0.46 -24.81 -13.98
CA ARG A 17 -0.21 -23.92 -13.04
C ARG A 17 0.79 -23.07 -12.27
N ASP A 18 1.86 -23.67 -11.74
CA ASP A 18 2.87 -23.00 -10.95
C ASP A 18 3.60 -21.92 -11.77
N PHE A 19 3.98 -22.25 -13.01
CA PHE A 19 4.51 -21.28 -13.97
C PHE A 19 3.58 -20.09 -14.19
N LEU A 20 2.29 -20.35 -14.43
CA LEU A 20 1.30 -19.30 -14.64
C LEU A 20 1.13 -18.42 -13.39
N THR A 21 1.05 -19.04 -12.21
CA THR A 21 0.90 -18.33 -10.94
C THR A 21 2.12 -17.46 -10.64
N ILE A 22 3.34 -17.98 -10.78
CA ILE A 22 4.58 -17.21 -10.59
C ILE A 22 4.68 -16.07 -11.63
N ALA A 23 4.30 -16.31 -12.88
CA ALA A 23 4.27 -15.26 -13.90
C ALA A 23 3.27 -14.14 -13.53
N LEU A 24 2.06 -14.48 -13.07
CA LEU A 24 1.07 -13.50 -12.64
C LEU A 24 1.55 -12.70 -11.42
N MET A 25 2.12 -13.36 -10.41
CA MET A 25 2.72 -12.67 -9.25
C MET A 25 3.85 -11.74 -9.68
N THR A 26 4.73 -12.20 -10.56
CA THR A 26 5.85 -11.38 -11.06
C THR A 26 5.35 -10.15 -11.81
N ARG A 27 4.32 -10.30 -12.65
CA ARG A 27 3.68 -9.17 -13.34
C ARG A 27 3.16 -8.14 -12.34
N VAL A 28 2.56 -8.60 -11.25
CA VAL A 28 2.04 -7.73 -10.19
C VAL A 28 3.17 -7.02 -9.44
N ILE A 29 4.28 -7.69 -9.15
CA ILE A 29 5.49 -7.07 -8.59
C ILE A 29 6.05 -6.00 -9.54
N LEU A 30 6.06 -6.25 -10.85
CA LEU A 30 6.48 -5.24 -11.84
C LEU A 30 5.56 -4.00 -11.85
N GLU A 31 4.24 -4.18 -11.63
CA GLU A 31 3.32 -3.05 -11.48
C GLU A 31 3.59 -2.26 -10.19
N GLN A 32 3.93 -2.93 -9.08
CA GLN A 32 4.38 -2.26 -7.85
C GLN A 32 5.65 -1.43 -8.08
N PHE A 33 6.60 -1.95 -8.88
CA PHE A 33 7.79 -1.19 -9.28
C PHE A 33 7.46 0.01 -10.16
N ARG A 34 6.53 -0.13 -11.11
CA ARG A 34 6.06 0.99 -11.94
C ARG A 34 5.44 2.11 -11.11
N ILE A 35 4.69 1.76 -10.06
CA ILE A 35 4.08 2.73 -9.13
C ILE A 35 5.13 3.40 -8.25
N SER A 36 6.08 2.62 -7.71
CA SER A 36 7.11 3.12 -6.78
C SER A 36 8.22 3.91 -7.47
N VAL A 37 8.46 3.61 -8.75
CA VAL A 37 9.51 4.20 -9.59
C VAL A 37 8.90 4.64 -10.95
N PRO A 38 8.13 5.75 -10.98
CA PRO A 38 7.44 6.19 -12.21
C PRO A 38 8.38 6.53 -13.37
N GLY A 39 9.63 6.90 -13.07
CA GLY A 39 10.66 7.16 -14.10
C GLY A 39 11.08 5.91 -14.88
N LEU A 40 10.73 4.72 -14.39
CA LEU A 40 10.89 3.47 -15.12
C LEU A 40 9.69 3.29 -16.06
N HIS A 41 9.82 3.78 -17.30
CA HIS A 41 8.82 3.58 -18.34
C HIS A 41 8.81 2.12 -18.82
N ILE A 42 8.27 1.21 -18.00
CA ILE A 42 8.16 -0.21 -18.35
C ILE A 42 7.17 -0.38 -19.50
N ASN A 43 7.65 -0.86 -20.64
CA ASN A 43 6.83 -1.09 -21.85
C ASN A 43 5.92 -2.33 -21.68
N SER A 44 4.79 -2.38 -22.41
CA SER A 44 3.86 -3.52 -22.40
C SER A 44 4.54 -4.85 -22.72
N PHE A 45 5.50 -4.84 -23.66
CA PHE A 45 6.31 -6.03 -23.97
C PHE A 45 7.14 -6.50 -22.76
N GLN A 46 7.80 -5.57 -22.06
CA GLN A 46 8.65 -5.89 -20.90
C GLN A 46 7.82 -6.46 -19.74
N VAL A 47 6.61 -5.93 -19.52
CA VAL A 47 5.66 -6.42 -18.50
C VAL A 47 5.22 -7.87 -18.77
N VAL A 48 5.29 -8.35 -20.00
CA VAL A 48 4.92 -9.74 -20.35
C VAL A 48 6.16 -10.63 -20.43
N ALA A 49 7.24 -10.16 -21.05
CA ALA A 49 8.45 -10.94 -21.26
C ALA A 49 9.18 -11.24 -19.94
N MET A 50 9.34 -10.25 -19.05
CA MET A 50 10.11 -10.44 -17.81
C MET A 50 9.46 -11.49 -16.88
N PRO A 51 8.13 -11.48 -16.65
CA PRO A 51 7.48 -12.54 -15.89
C PRO A 51 7.65 -13.92 -16.49
N ILE A 52 7.44 -14.08 -17.81
CA ILE A 52 7.55 -15.38 -18.48
C ILE A 52 8.97 -15.96 -18.38
N ILE A 53 9.99 -15.11 -18.59
CA ILE A 53 11.39 -15.55 -18.55
C ILE A 53 11.78 -15.94 -17.11
N SER A 54 11.45 -15.11 -16.13
CA SER A 54 11.79 -15.37 -14.72
C SER A 54 11.01 -16.54 -14.12
N SER A 55 9.72 -16.68 -14.40
CA SER A 55 8.93 -17.84 -13.98
C SER A 55 9.39 -19.12 -14.66
N GLY A 56 9.74 -19.05 -15.95
CA GLY A 56 10.26 -20.19 -16.71
C GLY A 56 11.58 -20.70 -16.14
N GLY A 57 12.50 -19.79 -15.81
CA GLY A 57 13.76 -20.14 -15.16
C GLY A 57 13.56 -20.80 -13.78
N ALA A 58 12.66 -20.24 -12.96
CA ALA A 58 12.37 -20.78 -11.63
C ALA A 58 11.73 -22.18 -11.69
N VAL A 59 10.71 -22.35 -12.54
CA VAL A 59 10.01 -23.64 -12.68
C VAL A 59 10.90 -24.70 -13.31
N ALA A 60 11.71 -24.35 -14.33
CA ALA A 60 12.67 -25.28 -14.89
C ALA A 60 13.69 -25.76 -13.86
N PHE A 61 14.15 -24.85 -12.99
CA PHE A 61 15.01 -25.20 -11.86
C PHE A 61 14.30 -26.12 -10.87
N MET A 62 13.07 -25.81 -10.46
CA MET A 62 12.30 -26.67 -9.53
C MET A 62 12.03 -28.06 -10.12
N ILE A 63 11.75 -28.18 -11.42
CA ILE A 63 11.60 -29.47 -12.11
C ILE A 63 12.92 -30.26 -12.08
N ALA A 64 14.05 -29.58 -12.34
CA ALA A 64 15.37 -30.21 -12.28
C ALA A 64 15.70 -30.69 -10.86
N MET A 65 15.48 -29.85 -9.84
CA MET A 65 15.70 -30.21 -8.44
C MET A 65 14.78 -31.33 -7.97
N SER A 66 13.52 -31.32 -8.40
CA SER A 66 12.57 -32.40 -8.13
C SER A 66 13.03 -33.75 -8.70
N SER A 67 13.77 -33.75 -9.81
CA SER A 67 14.32 -34.98 -10.40
C SER A 67 15.53 -35.52 -9.61
N ILE A 68 16.20 -34.68 -8.82
CA ILE A 68 17.38 -35.02 -8.01
C ILE A 68 16.96 -35.42 -6.59
N ILE A 69 16.08 -34.64 -5.97
CA ILE A 69 15.69 -34.80 -4.56
C ILE A 69 14.47 -35.72 -4.44
N GLY A 70 13.53 -35.65 -5.37
CA GLY A 70 12.23 -36.31 -5.31
C GLY A 70 11.07 -35.33 -5.43
N PHE A 71 9.85 -35.86 -5.58
CA PHE A 71 8.62 -35.07 -5.69
C PHE A 71 7.63 -35.49 -4.60
N PRO A 72 6.90 -34.55 -3.97
CA PRO A 72 7.01 -33.09 -4.09
C PRO A 72 8.36 -32.54 -3.59
N LEU A 73 8.85 -31.47 -4.22
CA LEU A 73 10.12 -30.84 -3.85
C LEU A 73 9.96 -30.11 -2.50
N PRO A 74 10.80 -30.36 -1.49
CA PRO A 74 10.73 -29.65 -0.21
C PRO A 74 10.77 -28.15 -0.38
N PHE A 75 9.74 -27.45 0.11
CA PHE A 75 9.60 -26.00 0.00
C PHE A 75 9.80 -25.48 -1.44
N ALA A 76 9.19 -26.14 -2.44
CA ALA A 76 9.41 -25.87 -3.86
C ALA A 76 9.37 -24.37 -4.20
N LEU A 77 8.29 -23.68 -3.81
CA LEU A 77 8.13 -22.24 -4.05
C LEU A 77 9.29 -21.41 -3.49
N VAL A 78 9.71 -21.74 -2.28
CA VAL A 78 10.77 -21.04 -1.56
C VAL A 78 12.12 -21.29 -2.23
N GLU A 79 12.41 -22.53 -2.63
CA GLU A 79 13.64 -22.88 -3.33
C GLU A 79 13.69 -22.23 -4.74
N GLY A 80 12.54 -21.99 -5.36
CA GLY A 80 12.42 -21.28 -6.63
C GLY A 80 12.69 -19.77 -6.54
N ILE A 81 12.49 -19.13 -5.38
CA ILE A 81 12.62 -17.66 -5.21
C ILE A 81 14.03 -17.14 -5.57
N PRO A 82 15.16 -17.72 -5.10
CA PRO A 82 16.49 -17.24 -5.46
C PRO A 82 16.73 -17.23 -6.97
N VAL A 83 16.36 -18.31 -7.67
CA VAL A 83 16.53 -18.40 -9.13
C VAL A 83 15.63 -17.41 -9.84
N TRP A 84 14.36 -17.34 -9.45
CA TRP A 84 13.42 -16.34 -9.94
C TRP A 84 13.99 -14.91 -9.80
N PHE A 85 14.49 -14.56 -8.62
CA PHE A 85 15.02 -13.23 -8.31
C PHE A 85 16.27 -12.91 -9.13
N VAL A 86 17.22 -13.85 -9.26
CA VAL A 86 18.42 -13.68 -10.09
C VAL A 86 18.04 -13.46 -11.56
N VAL A 87 17.17 -14.29 -12.12
CA VAL A 87 16.72 -14.13 -13.51
C VAL A 87 15.99 -12.80 -13.70
N LEU A 88 15.14 -12.41 -12.76
CA LEU A 88 14.45 -11.12 -12.79
C LEU A 88 15.44 -9.95 -12.77
N VAL A 89 16.46 -9.99 -11.90
CA VAL A 89 17.53 -8.98 -11.84
C VAL A 89 18.31 -8.91 -13.15
N ILE A 90 18.66 -10.06 -13.75
CA ILE A 90 19.31 -10.12 -15.07
C ILE A 90 18.43 -9.43 -16.12
N CYS A 91 17.13 -9.75 -16.16
CA CYS A 91 16.18 -9.08 -17.07
C CYS A 91 16.15 -7.56 -16.84
N PHE A 92 16.11 -7.10 -15.58
CA PHE A 92 16.14 -5.67 -15.26
C PHE A 92 17.43 -4.99 -15.74
N VAL A 93 18.59 -5.62 -15.55
CA VAL A 93 19.89 -5.10 -16.02
C VAL A 93 19.93 -5.04 -17.54
N VAL A 94 19.40 -6.06 -18.24
CA VAL A 94 19.35 -6.08 -19.71
C VAL A 94 18.45 -4.98 -20.27
N PHE A 95 17.24 -4.82 -19.72
CA PHE A 95 16.28 -3.84 -20.25
C PHE A 95 16.56 -2.41 -19.82
N PHE A 96 16.98 -2.20 -18.57
CA PHE A 96 17.06 -0.86 -17.98
C PHE A 96 18.47 -0.46 -17.53
N GLY A 97 19.47 -1.36 -17.58
CA GLY A 97 20.82 -1.09 -17.07
C GLY A 97 21.49 0.14 -17.68
N ARG A 98 21.20 0.46 -18.95
CA ARG A 98 21.71 1.71 -19.58
C ARG A 98 21.08 2.97 -18.99
N ILE A 99 19.79 2.92 -18.66
CA ILE A 99 19.03 4.05 -18.10
C ILE A 99 19.43 4.25 -16.63
N LEU A 100 19.49 3.16 -15.86
CA LEU A 100 19.88 3.19 -14.44
C LEU A 100 21.32 3.68 -14.23
N ARG A 101 22.25 3.38 -15.15
CA ARG A 101 23.62 3.92 -15.06
C ARG A 101 23.70 5.43 -15.32
N ARG A 102 22.76 5.99 -16.07
CA ARG A 102 22.73 7.42 -16.41
C ARG A 102 22.06 8.25 -15.30
N ASP A 103 21.05 7.69 -14.64
CA ASP A 103 20.32 8.37 -13.57
C ASP A 103 20.49 7.65 -12.22
N LEU A 104 21.41 8.18 -11.40
CA LEU A 104 21.69 7.67 -10.06
C LEU A 104 20.52 7.88 -9.08
N VAL A 105 19.63 8.83 -9.32
CA VAL A 105 18.44 9.05 -8.49
C VAL A 105 17.43 7.94 -8.75
N LEU A 106 17.18 7.62 -10.02
CA LEU A 106 16.33 6.51 -10.43
C LEU A 106 16.85 5.16 -9.90
N PHE A 107 18.17 4.95 -9.95
CA PHE A 107 18.79 3.74 -9.42
C PHE A 107 18.56 3.60 -7.90
N LYS A 108 18.74 4.69 -7.13
CA LYS A 108 18.47 4.70 -5.68
C LYS A 108 17.01 4.40 -5.39
N ASP A 109 16.09 4.94 -6.18
CA ASP A 109 14.66 4.68 -6.02
C ASP A 109 14.31 3.22 -6.29
N LEU A 110 14.89 2.60 -7.32
CA LEU A 110 14.74 1.18 -7.59
C LEU A 110 15.31 0.32 -6.45
N LEU A 111 16.50 0.66 -5.94
CA LEU A 111 17.12 -0.09 -4.85
C LEU A 111 16.23 -0.10 -3.61
N ARG A 112 15.61 1.04 -3.26
CA ARG A 112 14.64 1.09 -2.14
C ARG A 112 13.46 0.16 -2.38
N SER A 113 12.89 0.14 -3.58
CA SER A 113 11.81 -0.78 -3.91
C SER A 113 12.25 -2.25 -3.90
N ILE A 114 13.47 -2.56 -4.32
CA ILE A 114 14.02 -3.93 -4.23
C ILE A 114 14.13 -4.35 -2.76
N VAL A 115 14.55 -3.46 -1.87
CA VAL A 115 14.61 -3.79 -0.43
C VAL A 115 13.22 -4.05 0.15
N VAL A 116 12.19 -3.33 -0.29
CA VAL A 116 10.79 -3.64 0.07
C VAL A 116 10.40 -5.03 -0.41
N LEU A 117 10.76 -5.39 -1.65
CA LEU A 117 10.50 -6.73 -2.18
C LEU A 117 11.24 -7.81 -1.37
N ILE A 118 12.49 -7.57 -0.96
CA ILE A 118 13.23 -8.49 -0.08
C ILE A 118 12.51 -8.65 1.25
N CYS A 119 11.97 -7.57 1.82
CA CYS A 119 11.17 -7.64 3.04
C CYS A 119 9.88 -8.44 2.83
N GLN A 120 9.15 -8.21 1.74
CA GLN A 120 7.96 -9.00 1.36
C GLN A 120 8.30 -10.50 1.28
N VAL A 121 9.37 -10.83 0.54
CA VAL A 121 9.87 -12.20 0.43
C VAL A 121 10.21 -12.75 1.80
N LEU A 122 10.93 -12.03 2.67
CA LEU A 122 11.24 -12.53 4.01
C LEU A 122 9.98 -12.83 4.85
N LEU A 123 8.93 -12.02 4.74
CA LEU A 123 7.66 -12.29 5.43
C LEU A 123 7.07 -13.64 4.99
N THR A 124 7.22 -14.02 3.72
CA THR A 124 6.74 -15.31 3.23
C THR A 124 7.44 -16.52 3.86
N PHE A 125 8.56 -16.33 4.56
CA PHE A 125 9.22 -17.36 5.36
C PHE A 125 8.82 -17.28 6.82
N VAL A 126 8.83 -16.06 7.39
CA VAL A 126 8.60 -15.83 8.82
C VAL A 126 7.20 -16.30 9.24
N TYR A 127 6.18 -16.03 8.44
CA TYR A 127 4.80 -16.34 8.83
C TYR A 127 4.43 -17.82 8.73
N PRO A 128 4.82 -18.58 7.69
CA PRO A 128 4.66 -20.03 7.73
C PRO A 128 5.41 -20.68 8.90
N ALA A 129 6.63 -20.24 9.20
CA ALA A 129 7.38 -20.74 10.36
C ALA A 129 6.67 -20.40 11.68
N TYR A 130 6.11 -19.19 11.79
CA TYR A 130 5.24 -18.80 12.89
C TYR A 130 4.01 -19.72 13.01
N LEU A 131 3.29 -19.97 11.90
CA LEU A 131 2.09 -20.80 11.88
C LEU A 131 2.39 -22.22 12.33
N TYR A 132 3.49 -22.81 11.83
CA TYR A 132 3.93 -24.13 12.25
C TYR A 132 4.23 -24.17 13.76
N GLY A 133 4.98 -23.19 14.27
CA GLY A 133 5.25 -23.09 15.70
C GLY A 133 3.97 -22.94 16.53
N PHE A 134 3.02 -22.12 16.08
CA PHE A 134 1.73 -21.92 16.74
C PHE A 134 0.90 -23.21 16.83
N VAL A 135 0.86 -23.99 15.76
CA VAL A 135 0.11 -25.27 15.71
C VAL A 135 0.83 -26.38 16.48
N SER A 136 2.16 -26.34 16.57
CA SER A 136 2.96 -27.39 17.21
C SER A 136 3.01 -27.30 18.74
N VAL A 137 2.64 -26.15 19.32
CA VAL A 137 2.65 -25.95 20.78
C VAL A 137 1.31 -26.27 21.43
N GLU A 138 1.34 -26.67 22.70
CA GLU A 138 0.13 -26.86 23.50
C GLU A 138 -0.73 -25.58 23.58
N PRO A 139 -2.06 -25.69 23.74
CA PRO A 139 -2.97 -24.54 23.82
C PRO A 139 -2.63 -23.52 24.91
N SER A 140 -1.97 -23.96 26.00
CA SER A 140 -1.48 -23.11 27.08
C SER A 140 -0.41 -22.12 26.62
N ASN A 141 0.44 -22.53 25.68
CA ASN A 141 1.61 -21.80 25.18
C ASN A 141 1.32 -21.01 23.89
N GLN A 142 0.18 -21.25 23.22
CA GLN A 142 -0.25 -20.47 22.05
C GLN A 142 -0.33 -18.96 22.32
N LYS A 143 -0.58 -18.57 23.59
CA LYS A 143 -0.62 -17.16 24.03
C LYS A 143 0.68 -16.40 23.73
N PHE A 144 1.83 -17.08 23.79
CA PHE A 144 3.13 -16.46 23.48
C PHE A 144 3.24 -16.10 22.00
N TYR A 145 2.71 -16.94 21.12
CA TYR A 145 2.67 -16.68 19.68
C TYR A 145 1.73 -15.52 19.35
N VAL A 146 0.58 -15.43 20.02
CA VAL A 146 -0.31 -14.25 19.89
C VAL A 146 0.44 -12.94 20.21
N MET A 147 1.28 -12.93 21.25
CA MET A 147 2.10 -11.76 21.60
C MET A 147 3.31 -11.54 20.68
N LEU A 148 3.76 -12.57 19.96
CA LEU A 148 4.84 -12.47 18.97
C LEU A 148 4.39 -11.74 17.69
N LEU A 149 3.11 -11.83 17.31
CA LEU A 149 2.57 -11.18 16.11
C LEU A 149 2.79 -9.65 16.10
N PRO A 150 2.43 -8.89 17.15
CA PRO A 150 2.76 -7.46 17.23
C PRO A 150 4.25 -7.17 17.07
N VAL A 151 5.12 -8.01 17.63
CA VAL A 151 6.58 -7.83 17.54
C VAL A 151 7.04 -7.99 16.10
N ILE A 152 6.58 -9.04 15.40
CA ILE A 152 6.87 -9.25 13.97
C ILE A 152 6.35 -8.05 13.15
N LYS A 153 5.11 -7.60 13.38
CA LYS A 153 4.53 -6.42 12.72
C LYS A 153 5.43 -5.19 12.90
N ILE A 154 5.84 -4.89 14.14
CA ILE A 154 6.66 -3.71 14.47
C ILE A 154 8.03 -3.79 13.80
N ILE A 155 8.70 -4.93 13.86
CA ILE A 155 10.02 -5.12 13.23
C ILE A 155 9.92 -4.93 11.72
N ALA A 156 8.93 -5.56 11.07
CA ALA A 156 8.73 -5.44 9.63
C ALA A 156 8.41 -3.98 9.22
N LYS A 157 7.51 -3.31 9.94
CA LYS A 157 7.17 -1.90 9.73
C LYS A 157 8.39 -0.99 9.89
N ASN A 158 9.18 -1.19 10.93
CA ASN A 158 10.39 -0.39 11.19
C ASN A 158 11.45 -0.61 10.11
N TRP A 159 11.61 -1.84 9.62
CA TRP A 159 12.52 -2.12 8.52
C TRP A 159 12.07 -1.44 7.23
N ILE A 160 10.81 -1.63 6.80
CA ILE A 160 10.27 -0.97 5.61
C ILE A 160 10.40 0.55 5.73
N SER A 161 10.07 1.11 6.90
CA SER A 161 10.20 2.53 7.21
C SER A 161 11.63 3.05 7.03
N TYR A 162 12.62 2.32 7.56
CA TYR A 162 14.03 2.66 7.41
C TYR A 162 14.48 2.63 5.93
N CYS A 163 13.98 1.68 5.15
CA CYS A 163 14.40 1.48 3.77
C CYS A 163 13.72 2.40 2.75
N LEU A 164 12.46 2.81 2.98
CA LEU A 164 11.76 3.74 2.08
C LEU A 164 12.36 5.16 2.11
N GLY A 165 13.08 5.51 3.17
CA GLY A 165 13.80 6.78 3.27
C GLY A 165 12.85 7.97 3.07
N THR A 166 13.11 8.83 2.08
CA THR A 166 12.39 10.11 1.90
C THR A 166 11.09 10.06 1.08
N LYS A 167 10.61 8.88 0.65
CA LYS A 167 9.38 8.74 -0.16
C LYS A 167 8.15 8.39 0.69
N TYR A 168 7.65 9.37 1.43
CA TYR A 168 6.65 9.19 2.49
C TYR A 168 5.20 9.05 2.01
N ASP A 169 4.88 9.51 0.80
CA ASP A 169 3.49 9.51 0.31
C ASP A 169 2.92 8.12 0.04
N LEU A 170 3.78 7.15 -0.28
CA LEU A 170 3.41 5.74 -0.46
C LEU A 170 3.76 4.90 0.77
N MET A 171 4.42 5.48 1.77
CA MET A 171 4.99 4.73 2.89
C MET A 171 3.92 4.05 3.75
N PRO A 172 2.82 4.72 4.18
CA PRO A 172 1.74 4.05 4.91
C PRO A 172 1.15 2.89 4.11
N GLN A 173 0.86 3.13 2.83
CA GLN A 173 0.21 2.14 1.96
C GLN A 173 1.12 0.93 1.74
N ILE A 174 2.39 1.14 1.41
CA ILE A 174 3.38 0.07 1.23
C ILE A 174 3.53 -0.73 2.53
N MET A 175 3.61 -0.07 3.69
CA MET A 175 3.76 -0.76 4.97
C MET A 175 2.51 -1.59 5.31
N ILE A 176 1.33 -0.98 5.24
CA ILE A 176 0.08 -1.61 5.70
C ILE A 176 -0.32 -2.77 4.77
N PHE A 177 -0.31 -2.55 3.46
CA PHE A 177 -0.72 -3.59 2.52
C PHE A 177 0.29 -4.73 2.38
N ASN A 178 1.53 -4.57 2.85
CA ASN A 178 2.50 -5.66 2.88
C ASN A 178 2.59 -6.38 4.22
N VAL A 179 2.57 -5.62 5.32
CA VAL A 179 2.75 -6.20 6.65
C VAL A 179 1.41 -6.57 7.27
N ASP A 180 0.46 -5.63 7.33
CA ASP A 180 -0.80 -5.84 8.05
C ASP A 180 -1.75 -6.77 7.31
N VAL A 181 -1.88 -6.66 5.99
CA VAL A 181 -2.68 -7.60 5.18
C VAL A 181 -2.16 -9.02 5.32
N PHE A 182 -0.84 -9.20 5.15
CA PHE A 182 -0.22 -10.52 5.23
C PHE A 182 -0.35 -11.09 6.64
N ASN A 183 -0.08 -10.28 7.66
CA ASN A 183 -0.31 -10.67 9.05
C ASN A 183 -1.76 -11.11 9.28
N ALA A 184 -2.75 -10.32 8.83
CA ALA A 184 -4.17 -10.60 9.04
C ALA A 184 -4.61 -11.91 8.34
N LEU A 185 -4.01 -12.27 7.20
CA LEU A 185 -4.25 -13.58 6.56
C LEU A 185 -3.77 -14.72 7.47
N TYR A 186 -2.60 -14.58 8.10
CA TYR A 186 -2.08 -15.58 9.03
C TYR A 186 -2.80 -15.61 10.37
N VAL A 187 -3.29 -14.46 10.86
CA VAL A 187 -4.20 -14.42 12.01
C VAL A 187 -5.46 -15.22 11.68
N SER A 188 -6.08 -14.98 10.53
CA SER A 188 -7.27 -15.70 10.08
C SER A 188 -7.02 -17.22 9.97
N SER A 189 -5.87 -17.62 9.42
CA SER A 189 -5.46 -19.03 9.36
C SER A 189 -5.17 -19.63 10.74
N SER A 190 -4.57 -18.88 11.65
CA SER A 190 -4.32 -19.33 13.04
C SER A 190 -5.63 -19.51 13.81
N MET A 191 -6.60 -18.61 13.60
CA MET A 191 -7.94 -18.72 14.16
C MET A 191 -8.70 -19.94 13.64
N GLN A 192 -8.54 -20.24 12.34
CA GLN A 192 -9.10 -21.43 11.73
C GLN A 192 -8.55 -22.72 12.35
N ASN A 193 -7.22 -22.77 12.57
CA ASN A 193 -6.57 -23.96 13.14
C ASN A 193 -6.76 -24.09 14.66
N SER A 194 -7.11 -23.00 15.35
CA SER A 194 -7.31 -22.99 16.80
C SER A 194 -8.74 -23.41 17.17
N GLN A 195 -8.90 -24.60 17.76
CA GLN A 195 -10.19 -25.02 18.35
C GLN A 195 -10.56 -24.24 19.64
N SER A 196 -9.69 -23.37 20.15
CA SER A 196 -9.90 -22.63 21.40
C SER A 196 -10.59 -21.29 21.19
N ASN A 197 -11.67 -21.03 21.94
CA ASN A 197 -12.31 -19.69 22.01
C ASN A 197 -11.44 -18.67 22.75
N MET A 198 -10.52 -19.12 23.61
CA MET A 198 -9.62 -18.25 24.37
C MET A 198 -8.64 -17.52 23.45
N THR A 199 -8.07 -18.21 22.45
CA THR A 199 -7.09 -17.61 21.54
C THR A 199 -7.73 -16.53 20.65
N MET A 200 -8.95 -16.77 20.18
CA MET A 200 -9.76 -15.76 19.47
C MET A 200 -10.02 -14.53 20.36
N LEU A 201 -10.46 -14.73 21.60
CA LEU A 201 -10.70 -13.63 22.53
C LEU A 201 -9.42 -12.82 22.80
N GLN A 202 -8.27 -13.47 22.85
CA GLN A 202 -6.98 -12.80 23.03
C GLN A 202 -6.57 -11.97 21.82
N MET A 203 -6.79 -12.47 20.59
CA MET A 203 -6.53 -11.71 19.37
C MET A 203 -7.40 -10.45 19.34
N VAL A 204 -8.71 -10.59 19.57
CA VAL A 204 -9.65 -9.45 19.67
C VAL A 204 -9.23 -8.46 20.76
N ALA A 205 -8.85 -8.95 21.95
CA ALA A 205 -8.43 -8.08 23.06
C ALA A 205 -7.13 -7.33 22.74
N LEU A 206 -6.21 -7.98 22.05
CA LEU A 206 -4.95 -7.39 21.61
C LEU A 206 -5.19 -6.31 20.55
N ASP A 207 -6.03 -6.59 19.55
CA ASP A 207 -6.37 -5.62 18.49
C ASP A 207 -7.11 -4.41 19.10
N ALA A 208 -8.06 -4.63 20.02
CA ALA A 208 -8.70 -3.54 20.76
C ALA A 208 -7.72 -2.69 21.58
N LEU A 209 -6.71 -3.32 22.21
CA LEU A 209 -5.67 -2.61 22.95
C LEU A 209 -4.78 -1.78 22.01
N LEU A 210 -4.40 -2.33 20.86
CA LEU A 210 -3.62 -1.62 19.84
C LEU A 210 -4.41 -0.45 19.24
N GLY A 211 -5.71 -0.62 19.00
CA GLY A 211 -6.62 0.45 18.59
C GLY A 211 -6.75 1.54 19.65
N TRP A 212 -6.85 1.18 20.93
CA TRP A 212 -6.89 2.13 22.04
C TRP A 212 -5.62 2.96 22.16
N VAL A 213 -4.45 2.33 22.07
CA VAL A 213 -3.14 3.02 22.06
C VAL A 213 -3.07 3.98 20.87
N SER A 214 -3.49 3.53 19.69
CA SER A 214 -3.51 4.34 18.47
C SER A 214 -4.40 5.58 18.58
N ILE A 215 -5.59 5.45 19.19
CA ILE A 215 -6.47 6.60 19.48
C ILE A 215 -5.81 7.56 20.46
N SER A 216 -5.18 7.04 21.52
CA SER A 216 -4.51 7.85 22.54
C SER A 216 -3.41 8.70 21.93
N ASP A 217 -2.59 8.12 21.04
CA ASP A 217 -1.55 8.83 20.31
C ASP A 217 -2.12 9.94 19.41
N ILE A 218 -3.22 9.67 18.68
CA ILE A 218 -3.90 10.69 17.87
C ILE A 218 -4.45 11.80 18.77
N PHE A 219 -4.99 11.47 19.94
CA PHE A 219 -5.53 12.46 20.88
C PHE A 219 -4.47 13.42 21.38
N ASP A 220 -3.29 12.93 21.74
CA ASP A 220 -2.18 13.77 22.17
C ASP A 220 -1.70 14.68 21.03
N LEU A 221 -1.57 14.16 19.81
CA LEU A 221 -1.20 14.97 18.63
C LEU A 221 -2.24 16.05 18.32
N VAL A 222 -3.53 15.73 18.39
CA VAL A 222 -4.62 16.69 18.16
C VAL A 222 -4.65 17.75 19.26
N LYS A 223 -4.42 17.36 20.52
CA LYS A 223 -4.37 18.30 21.65
C LYS A 223 -3.30 19.37 21.44
N ASP A 224 -2.15 19.01 20.87
CA ASP A 224 -1.09 19.96 20.56
C ASP A 224 -1.47 20.92 19.43
N VAL A 225 -2.12 20.43 18.36
CA VAL A 225 -2.69 21.29 17.30
C VAL A 225 -3.73 22.25 17.86
N LEU A 226 -4.63 21.77 18.72
CA LEU A 226 -5.67 22.58 19.36
C LEU A 226 -5.08 23.64 20.30
N ARG A 227 -3.95 23.37 20.98
CA ARG A 227 -3.24 24.39 21.78
C ARG A 227 -2.79 25.57 20.93
N LEU A 228 -2.27 25.32 19.72
CA LEU A 228 -1.91 26.40 18.79
C LEU A 228 -3.16 27.09 18.23
N GLN A 229 -4.22 26.35 17.91
CA GLN A 229 -5.47 26.92 17.40
C GLN A 229 -6.13 27.88 18.42
N ARG A 230 -5.96 27.65 19.74
CA ARG A 230 -6.47 28.57 20.79
C ARG A 230 -5.88 29.98 20.74
N LYS A 231 -4.75 30.20 20.07
CA LYS A 231 -4.19 31.55 19.84
C LYS A 231 -5.06 32.39 18.91
N ILE A 232 -5.98 31.77 18.16
CA ILE A 232 -6.92 32.47 17.27
C ILE A 232 -7.98 33.21 18.11
N PRO A 233 -8.18 34.53 17.91
CA PRO A 233 -9.12 35.34 18.67
C PRO A 233 -10.57 34.85 18.62
N ALA A 234 -11.35 35.15 19.67
CA ALA A 234 -12.72 34.67 19.84
C ALA A 234 -13.70 35.07 18.73
N GLY A 235 -13.48 36.23 18.08
CA GLY A 235 -14.30 36.73 16.99
C GLY A 235 -13.82 36.36 15.58
N HIS A 236 -12.76 35.54 15.45
CA HIS A 236 -12.22 35.19 14.13
C HIS A 236 -13.04 34.06 13.48
N PRO A 237 -13.39 34.15 12.19
CA PRO A 237 -14.20 33.12 11.50
C PRO A 237 -13.57 31.72 11.53
N LEU A 238 -12.24 31.63 11.63
CA LEU A 238 -11.50 30.35 11.69
C LEU A 238 -11.44 29.71 13.10
N LYS A 239 -12.08 30.31 14.12
CA LYS A 239 -12.11 29.70 15.46
C LYS A 239 -13.04 28.48 15.55
N SER A 240 -14.13 28.48 14.77
CA SER A 240 -15.05 27.34 14.66
C SER A 240 -14.63 26.33 13.58
N ALA A 241 -13.71 26.72 12.70
CA ALA A 241 -13.19 25.93 11.60
C ALA A 241 -12.37 24.71 12.08
N SER A 242 -12.28 23.69 11.22
CA SER A 242 -11.41 22.54 11.47
C SER A 242 -9.93 22.95 11.39
N PHE A 243 -9.04 22.21 12.06
CA PHE A 243 -7.60 22.48 11.96
C PHE A 243 -7.08 22.33 10.52
N ILE A 244 -7.76 21.52 9.68
CA ILE A 244 -7.47 21.38 8.25
C ILE A 244 -7.77 22.68 7.50
N GLU A 245 -8.89 23.32 7.79
CA GLU A 245 -9.27 24.60 7.16
C GLU A 245 -8.32 25.74 7.57
N VAL A 246 -7.85 25.73 8.83
CA VAL A 246 -6.79 26.64 9.29
C VAL A 246 -5.47 26.35 8.55
N ALA A 247 -5.11 25.08 8.37
CA ALA A 247 -3.90 24.69 7.65
C ALA A 247 -3.95 25.10 6.17
N LEU A 248 -5.10 24.91 5.51
CA LEU A 248 -5.38 25.37 4.16
C LEU A 248 -5.15 26.87 3.99
N GLN A 249 -5.75 27.67 4.88
CA GLN A 249 -5.61 29.11 4.86
C GLN A 249 -4.14 29.53 5.02
N ILE A 250 -3.38 28.84 5.88
CA ILE A 250 -1.94 29.10 6.04
C ILE A 250 -1.16 28.78 4.76
N ILE A 251 -1.49 27.68 4.06
CA ILE A 251 -0.84 27.31 2.79
C ILE A 251 -1.13 28.35 1.70
N GLU A 252 -2.37 28.83 1.60
CA GLU A 252 -2.75 29.88 0.64
C GLU A 252 -2.06 31.22 0.94
N GLU A 253 -1.91 31.56 2.21
CA GLU A 253 -1.27 32.80 2.64
C GLU A 253 0.26 32.78 2.58
N ASP A 254 0.87 31.61 2.71
CA ASP A 254 2.32 31.40 2.77
C ASP A 254 2.77 30.23 1.87
N PRO A 255 2.83 30.45 0.53
CA PRO A 255 3.28 29.45 -0.42
C PRO A 255 4.63 28.79 -0.10
N PRO A 256 5.68 29.52 0.34
CA PRO A 256 6.96 28.89 0.66
C PRO A 256 6.87 28.00 1.92
N ALA A 257 6.00 28.30 2.88
CA ALA A 257 5.73 27.38 3.99
C ALA A 257 5.04 26.09 3.50
N GLY A 258 4.13 26.20 2.54
CA GLY A 258 3.48 25.06 1.86
C GLY A 258 4.46 24.19 1.07
N GLU A 259 5.35 24.81 0.27
CA GLU A 259 6.41 24.10 -0.45
C GLU A 259 7.37 23.39 0.50
N LEU A 260 7.70 24.01 1.64
CA LEU A 260 8.56 23.42 2.64
C LEU A 260 7.92 22.21 3.34
N LEU A 261 6.58 22.16 3.49
CA LEU A 261 5.88 20.95 3.93
C LEU A 261 5.92 19.84 2.87
N ALA A 262 5.70 20.21 1.61
CA ALA A 262 5.76 19.28 0.49
C ALA A 262 7.17 18.65 0.39
N LEU A 263 8.22 19.44 0.67
CA LEU A 263 9.59 18.99 0.75
C LEU A 263 9.88 18.15 2.02
N ARG A 264 9.16 18.39 3.12
CA ARG A 264 9.41 17.82 4.45
C ARG A 264 8.40 16.74 4.84
N ARG A 265 8.21 15.75 3.97
CA ARG A 265 7.67 14.40 4.29
C ARG A 265 6.15 14.16 4.16
N TYR A 266 5.35 15.09 3.63
CA TYR A 266 3.88 15.05 3.77
C TYR A 266 3.07 15.54 2.53
N SER A 267 3.45 15.12 1.32
CA SER A 267 2.84 15.66 0.09
C SER A 267 1.41 15.16 -0.16
N SER A 268 1.10 13.89 0.16
CA SER A 268 -0.25 13.32 0.09
C SER A 268 -1.23 14.04 1.01
N THR A 269 -0.82 14.32 2.25
CA THR A 269 -1.62 15.07 3.22
C THR A 269 -1.81 16.53 2.78
N ALA A 270 -0.82 17.13 2.09
CA ALA A 270 -1.00 18.46 1.50
C ALA A 270 -2.04 18.46 0.37
N ILE A 271 -2.17 17.36 -0.39
CA ILE A 271 -3.21 17.18 -1.42
C ILE A 271 -4.59 16.95 -0.80
N VAL A 272 -4.70 16.14 0.26
CA VAL A 272 -5.95 15.97 1.04
C VAL A 272 -6.40 17.31 1.61
N VAL A 273 -5.47 18.06 2.22
CA VAL A 273 -5.70 19.39 2.76
C VAL A 273 -6.17 20.31 1.63
N LYS A 274 -5.49 20.36 0.47
CA LYS A 274 -5.84 21.21 -0.68
C LYS A 274 -7.22 20.92 -1.30
N ARG A 275 -7.74 19.69 -1.20
CA ARG A 275 -9.00 19.27 -1.85
C ARG A 275 -10.20 19.18 -0.91
N GLY A 276 -10.02 19.35 0.39
CA GLY A 276 -11.10 19.33 1.40
C GLY A 276 -12.15 20.45 1.27
N SER A 277 -12.01 21.34 0.29
CA SER A 277 -12.98 22.40 0.01
C SER A 277 -13.28 22.49 -1.50
N GLY A 278 -14.39 21.88 -1.92
CA GLY A 278 -15.01 22.18 -3.21
C GLY A 278 -15.88 21.06 -3.79
N PRO A 279 -17.20 21.25 -3.92
CA PRO A 279 -17.97 20.56 -4.95
C PRO A 279 -17.72 21.27 -6.30
N ASN A 280 -17.38 20.50 -7.33
CA ASN A 280 -17.21 20.91 -8.74
C ASN A 280 -16.01 21.83 -9.06
N MET A 281 -14.91 21.23 -9.51
CA MET A 281 -14.09 21.83 -10.57
C MET A 281 -13.35 20.73 -11.35
N THR A 282 -13.98 20.27 -12.43
CA THR A 282 -13.32 19.54 -13.52
C THR A 282 -12.42 20.52 -14.26
N GLY A 283 -11.14 20.53 -13.91
CA GLY A 283 -10.12 21.30 -14.59
C GLY A 283 -8.74 20.86 -14.14
N ILE A 284 -8.14 19.95 -14.89
CA ILE A 284 -6.72 19.56 -14.75
C ILE A 284 -5.87 20.78 -15.13
N PRO A 285 -4.96 21.30 -14.29
CA PRO A 285 -3.90 22.16 -14.78
C PRO A 285 -2.76 21.26 -15.28
N SER A 286 -2.62 21.23 -16.60
CA SER A 286 -1.46 20.70 -17.31
C SER A 286 -0.18 21.35 -16.80
N SER A 287 0.83 20.51 -16.52
CA SER A 287 2.27 20.80 -16.50
C SER A 287 2.68 22.28 -16.56
N ALA A 288 2.99 22.87 -15.40
CA ALA A 288 3.77 24.09 -15.34
C ALA A 288 5.23 23.75 -15.65
N SER A 289 5.65 24.13 -16.85
CA SER A 289 7.03 24.18 -17.32
C SER A 289 7.87 25.11 -16.42
N LEU A 290 8.96 24.57 -15.87
CA LEU A 290 10.03 25.37 -15.26
C LEU A 290 10.75 26.16 -16.36
N SER A 291 10.48 27.47 -16.46
CA SER A 291 11.44 28.42 -17.04
C SER A 291 12.20 29.10 -15.91
N THR A 292 13.42 28.66 -15.71
CA THR A 292 14.39 29.17 -14.74
C THR A 292 14.87 30.55 -15.18
N SER A 293 14.37 31.63 -14.57
CA SER A 293 15.00 32.96 -14.69
C SER A 293 15.99 33.13 -13.53
N ARG A 294 17.29 32.96 -13.83
CA ARG A 294 18.40 33.35 -12.96
C ARG A 294 18.68 34.83 -13.19
N GLN A 295 18.59 35.63 -12.13
CA GLN A 295 19.14 36.99 -12.08
C GLN A 295 20.32 37.04 -11.10
N THR A 296 21.47 37.54 -11.56
CA THR A 296 22.49 38.32 -10.83
C THR A 296 23.60 38.75 -11.81
N PRO A 297 24.41 39.81 -11.54
CA PRO A 297 24.06 41.22 -11.65
C PRO A 297 24.98 42.01 -12.64
N ALA A 298 24.62 43.29 -12.86
CA ALA A 298 25.23 44.39 -13.64
C ALA A 298 26.70 44.33 -14.14
N GLU A 299 26.93 44.77 -15.40
CA GLU A 299 27.91 45.83 -15.78
C GLU A 299 27.95 46.19 -17.31
N LEU A 300 28.00 47.50 -17.57
CA LEU A 300 28.44 48.31 -18.75
C LEU A 300 27.86 48.17 -20.20
N PRO A 301 27.71 49.31 -20.96
CA PRO A 301 27.17 49.35 -22.33
C PRO A 301 28.21 49.64 -23.44
N CYS A 302 28.06 49.03 -24.62
CA CYS A 302 28.60 49.47 -25.94
C CYS A 302 27.91 48.65 -27.06
N ARG A 303 27.11 49.21 -27.98
CA ARG A 303 27.42 49.92 -29.25
C ARG A 303 27.15 49.05 -30.50
N ASN A 304 26.13 49.46 -31.27
CA ASN A 304 25.68 49.17 -32.66
C ASN A 304 26.35 48.05 -33.50
N LYS A 305 25.54 47.23 -34.21
CA LYS A 305 25.20 47.38 -35.65
C LYS A 305 24.40 46.19 -36.25
N ASP A 306 23.46 46.57 -37.14
CA ASP A 306 22.98 45.93 -38.38
C ASP A 306 22.01 44.71 -38.39
N TYR A 307 21.06 44.80 -39.34
CA TYR A 307 19.80 44.06 -39.63
C TYR A 307 19.93 43.35 -41.03
N PRO A 308 19.01 42.52 -41.62
CA PRO A 308 17.71 41.94 -41.20
C PRO A 308 17.48 40.43 -41.70
N PRO A 309 16.27 39.89 -42.08
CA PRO A 309 15.74 38.61 -41.55
C PRO A 309 15.20 37.56 -42.60
N SER A 310 14.88 36.32 -42.18
CA SER A 310 13.93 35.36 -42.84
C SER A 310 13.95 34.01 -42.09
N CYS A 311 12.91 33.19 -41.90
CA CYS A 311 11.55 33.12 -42.46
C CYS A 311 10.69 32.11 -41.65
N ARG A 312 9.36 32.20 -41.84
CA ARG A 312 8.26 31.22 -41.67
C ARG A 312 7.50 31.09 -40.33
N GLN A 313 6.39 31.82 -40.32
CA GLN A 313 5.13 31.62 -39.61
C GLN A 313 4.16 30.77 -40.45
N ILE A 314 3.23 30.03 -39.82
CA ILE A 314 1.99 29.51 -40.43
C ILE A 314 0.81 29.84 -39.50
N VAL A 315 -0.25 30.40 -40.08
CA VAL A 315 -1.50 30.95 -39.48
C VAL A 315 -2.67 29.97 -39.68
N PRO A 316 -3.76 30.06 -38.89
CA PRO A 316 -5.11 30.14 -39.49
C PRO A 316 -6.00 31.22 -38.81
N VAL A 317 -6.50 32.25 -39.53
CA VAL A 317 -7.78 32.40 -40.30
C VAL A 317 -9.00 32.71 -39.42
N ASP A 318 -9.44 33.97 -39.47
CA ASP A 318 -10.72 34.52 -38.98
C ASP A 318 -11.72 34.69 -40.14
N VAL A 319 -13.02 34.40 -39.92
CA VAL A 319 -14.16 34.99 -40.66
C VAL A 319 -15.39 35.11 -39.71
N PRO A 320 -16.20 36.20 -39.77
CA PRO A 320 -17.07 36.70 -38.69
C PRO A 320 -18.57 36.39 -38.91
N VAL A 321 -19.48 36.74 -37.96
CA VAL A 321 -20.87 37.20 -38.24
C VAL A 321 -21.61 37.73 -36.98
N SER A 322 -22.19 38.93 -37.15
CA SER A 322 -23.37 39.62 -36.58
C SER A 322 -23.61 39.88 -35.08
N ALA A 323 -23.88 41.17 -34.82
CA ALA A 323 -24.48 41.75 -33.63
C ALA A 323 -26.00 41.97 -33.80
N LEU A 324 -26.76 41.94 -32.68
CA LEU A 324 -27.90 42.82 -32.29
C LEU A 324 -28.60 42.22 -31.03
N PRO A 325 -29.48 42.93 -30.29
CA PRO A 325 -29.40 44.27 -29.69
C PRO A 325 -29.64 44.25 -28.15
N THR A 326 -29.21 45.31 -27.47
CA THR A 326 -29.39 45.57 -26.03
C THR A 326 -30.75 46.24 -25.73
N VAL A 327 -31.47 45.80 -24.68
CA VAL A 327 -32.52 46.58 -24.00
C VAL A 327 -32.36 46.44 -22.47
N PRO A 328 -32.51 47.51 -21.66
CA PRO A 328 -31.98 47.59 -20.30
C PRO A 328 -33.04 47.37 -19.22
N VAL A 329 -32.72 46.66 -18.12
CA VAL A 329 -33.58 46.61 -16.92
C VAL A 329 -32.73 46.52 -15.63
N VAL A 330 -32.77 47.64 -14.89
CA VAL A 330 -32.77 47.80 -13.42
C VAL A 330 -31.53 47.37 -12.61
N LYS A 331 -30.82 48.38 -12.09
CA LYS A 331 -29.93 48.28 -10.93
C LYS A 331 -30.76 47.97 -9.68
N THR A 332 -30.57 46.79 -9.09
CA THR A 332 -30.97 46.51 -7.71
C THR A 332 -29.71 46.16 -6.92
N GLY A 333 -29.61 46.75 -5.72
CA GLY A 333 -28.38 46.94 -4.95
C GLY A 333 -27.45 45.71 -4.87
N SER A 334 -26.19 45.95 -5.19
CA SER A 334 -25.09 45.11 -4.72
C SER A 334 -25.11 45.14 -3.19
N LEU A 335 -25.55 44.04 -2.59
CA LEU A 335 -25.16 43.70 -1.22
C LEU A 335 -23.66 43.47 -1.26
N VAL A 336 -22.92 44.51 -0.85
CA VAL A 336 -21.50 44.42 -0.55
C VAL A 336 -21.37 43.41 0.60
N LEU A 337 -21.09 42.15 0.26
CA LEU A 337 -20.52 41.22 1.21
C LEU A 337 -19.09 41.70 1.45
N VAL A 338 -18.87 42.36 2.58
CA VAL A 338 -17.54 42.65 3.10
C VAL A 338 -16.74 41.33 3.08
N PRO A 339 -15.59 41.23 2.40
CA PRO A 339 -14.76 40.05 2.50
C PRO A 339 -14.21 40.03 3.92
N VAL A 340 -14.76 39.14 4.77
CA VAL A 340 -14.25 38.92 6.11
C VAL A 340 -12.78 38.52 5.96
N ASN A 341 -11.88 39.38 6.42
CA ASN A 341 -10.44 39.21 6.28
C ASN A 341 -10.01 37.99 7.09
N LYS A 342 -9.84 36.82 6.43
CA LYS A 342 -9.42 35.55 7.06
C LYS A 342 -7.91 35.49 7.37
N SER A 343 -7.21 36.62 7.31
CA SER A 343 -5.75 36.66 7.35
C SER A 343 -5.17 36.17 8.68
N LEU A 344 -4.35 35.12 8.61
CA LEU A 344 -3.62 34.54 9.74
C LEU A 344 -2.20 35.11 9.90
N LYS A 345 -1.71 35.91 8.94
CA LYS A 345 -0.37 36.52 8.96
C LYS A 345 -0.08 37.42 10.16
N SER A 346 -1.11 38.09 10.70
CA SER A 346 -1.00 38.95 11.88
C SER A 346 -1.10 38.19 13.21
N ILE A 347 -1.56 36.93 13.17
CA ILE A 347 -1.85 36.10 14.36
C ILE A 347 -0.71 35.10 14.61
N PHE A 348 -0.16 34.51 13.54
CA PHE A 348 0.91 33.52 13.63
C PHE A 348 2.23 34.00 13.02
N SER A 349 3.31 33.86 13.79
CA SER A 349 4.67 34.01 13.28
C SER A 349 4.94 33.01 12.13
N PRO A 350 5.84 33.29 11.17
CA PRO A 350 6.20 32.35 10.11
C PRO A 350 6.61 30.96 10.64
N LYS A 351 7.32 30.93 11.78
CA LYS A 351 7.71 29.67 12.45
C LYS A 351 6.51 28.92 13.03
N GLU A 352 5.53 29.64 13.57
CA GLU A 352 4.31 29.05 14.12
C GLU A 352 3.40 28.51 13.02
N ARG A 353 3.32 29.21 11.88
CA ARG A 353 2.61 28.73 10.68
C ARG A 353 3.20 27.42 10.19
N GLN A 354 4.53 27.35 10.03
CA GLN A 354 5.21 26.12 9.65
C GLN A 354 5.02 24.98 10.68
N HIS A 355 5.07 25.31 11.98
CA HIS A 355 4.88 24.31 13.03
C HIS A 355 3.44 23.79 13.06
N PHE A 356 2.43 24.66 12.93
CA PHE A 356 1.03 24.27 12.83
C PHE A 356 0.79 23.33 11.66
N LEU A 357 1.31 23.71 10.49
CA LEU A 357 1.20 22.90 9.28
C LEU A 357 1.84 21.51 9.43
N HIS A 358 3.04 21.44 10.02
CA HIS A 358 3.71 20.18 10.30
C HIS A 358 2.90 19.30 11.25
N MET A 359 2.29 19.89 12.28
CA MET A 359 1.50 19.14 13.25
C MET A 359 0.18 18.64 12.66
N SER A 360 -0.50 19.48 11.88
CA SER A 360 -1.70 19.11 11.13
C SER A 360 -1.43 17.97 10.14
N ALA A 361 -0.31 18.02 9.42
CA ALA A 361 0.09 16.95 8.51
C ALA A 361 0.41 15.65 9.25
N ARG A 362 1.11 15.73 10.38
CA ARG A 362 1.42 14.56 11.22
C ARG A 362 0.15 13.90 11.77
N VAL A 363 -0.80 14.68 12.27
CA VAL A 363 -2.11 14.17 12.71
C VAL A 363 -2.79 13.42 11.57
N LEU A 364 -2.90 14.05 10.39
CA LEU A 364 -3.59 13.44 9.25
C LEU A 364 -2.90 12.17 8.77
N PHE A 365 -1.57 12.14 8.77
CA PHE A 365 -0.77 10.96 8.41
C PHE A 365 -0.96 9.81 9.41
N THR A 366 -0.91 10.09 10.72
CA THR A 366 -1.15 9.07 11.75
C THR A 366 -2.58 8.55 11.66
N THR A 367 -3.55 9.45 11.43
CA THR A 367 -4.95 9.06 11.24
C THR A 367 -5.13 8.21 9.98
N GLU A 368 -4.53 8.58 8.85
CA GLU A 368 -4.49 7.75 7.64
C GLU A 368 -3.95 6.35 7.97
N PHE A 369 -2.80 6.28 8.64
CA PHE A 369 -2.19 5.01 9.01
C PHE A 369 -3.11 4.12 9.85
N VAL A 370 -3.69 4.66 10.93
CA VAL A 370 -4.57 3.91 11.83
C VAL A 370 -5.82 3.41 11.09
N ILE A 371 -6.47 4.26 10.30
CA ILE A 371 -7.65 3.88 9.53
C ILE A 371 -7.36 2.75 8.55
N LEU A 372 -6.23 2.81 7.85
CA LEU A 372 -5.88 1.78 6.88
C LEU A 372 -5.58 0.44 7.56
N VAL A 373 -4.94 0.44 8.74
CA VAL A 373 -4.72 -0.79 9.52
C VAL A 373 -6.05 -1.44 9.89
N GLU A 374 -6.94 -0.67 10.53
CA GLU A 374 -8.27 -1.15 10.92
C GLU A 374 -9.07 -1.63 9.70
N TYR A 375 -9.02 -0.91 8.57
CA TYR A 375 -9.65 -1.34 7.32
C TYR A 375 -9.11 -2.70 6.84
N THR A 376 -7.79 -2.92 6.91
CA THR A 376 -7.21 -4.21 6.50
C THR A 376 -7.60 -5.35 7.42
N GLU A 377 -7.69 -5.12 8.72
CA GLU A 377 -8.11 -6.13 9.71
C GLU A 377 -9.59 -6.49 9.55
N VAL A 378 -10.41 -5.57 9.05
CA VAL A 378 -11.81 -5.84 8.67
C VAL A 378 -11.91 -6.65 7.38
N ILE A 379 -11.26 -6.21 6.29
CA ILE A 379 -11.51 -6.78 4.95
C ILE A 379 -10.87 -8.15 4.77
N VAL A 380 -9.72 -8.40 5.39
CA VAL A 380 -8.92 -9.62 5.18
C VAL A 380 -9.64 -10.89 5.64
N PRO A 381 -10.30 -10.96 6.82
CA PRO A 381 -11.10 -12.12 7.22
C PRO A 381 -12.21 -12.48 6.21
N PHE A 382 -12.86 -11.48 5.61
CA PHE A 382 -13.87 -11.72 4.56
C PHE A 382 -13.23 -12.25 3.28
N ILE A 383 -12.12 -11.65 2.85
CA ILE A 383 -11.34 -12.15 1.71
C ILE A 383 -10.89 -13.58 1.95
N TYR A 384 -10.37 -13.88 3.14
CA TYR A 384 -9.98 -15.21 3.59
C TYR A 384 -11.11 -16.21 3.45
N SER A 385 -12.28 -15.86 3.96
CA SER A 385 -13.48 -16.70 3.91
C SER A 385 -13.96 -16.94 2.48
N ILE A 386 -13.92 -15.91 1.61
CA ILE A 386 -14.34 -16.01 0.20
C ILE A 386 -13.41 -16.94 -0.58
N TYR A 387 -12.10 -16.73 -0.53
CA TYR A 387 -11.19 -17.58 -1.31
C TYR A 387 -11.15 -19.01 -0.75
N THR A 388 -11.27 -19.19 0.56
CA THR A 388 -11.31 -20.52 1.19
C THR A 388 -12.57 -21.27 0.79
N SER A 389 -13.72 -20.59 0.74
CA SER A 389 -14.97 -21.15 0.21
C SER A 389 -14.83 -21.53 -1.26
N ALA A 390 -14.22 -20.66 -2.08
CA ALA A 390 -13.97 -20.97 -3.48
C ALA A 390 -13.07 -22.20 -3.63
N MET A 391 -12.02 -22.33 -2.82
CA MET A 391 -11.16 -23.51 -2.79
C MET A 391 -11.92 -24.78 -2.41
N TYR A 392 -12.84 -24.71 -1.45
CA TYR A 392 -13.67 -25.85 -1.02
C TYR A 392 -14.55 -26.42 -2.14
N TYR A 393 -15.13 -25.56 -2.99
CA TYR A 393 -15.99 -26.01 -4.10
C TYR A 393 -15.22 -26.40 -5.37
N LEU A 394 -13.91 -26.19 -5.43
CA LEU A 394 -13.10 -26.52 -6.60
C LEU A 394 -12.60 -27.98 -6.55
N PRO A 395 -12.44 -28.66 -7.71
CA PRO A 395 -12.02 -30.06 -7.75
C PRO A 395 -10.66 -30.34 -7.07
N ASN A 396 -9.77 -29.36 -7.03
CA ASN A 396 -8.44 -29.51 -6.41
C ASN A 396 -8.45 -29.36 -4.87
N HIS A 397 -9.62 -29.27 -4.22
CA HIS A 397 -9.76 -29.11 -2.77
C HIS A 397 -9.06 -30.23 -1.98
N ASP A 398 -8.99 -31.44 -2.54
CA ASP A 398 -8.35 -32.61 -1.94
C ASP A 398 -6.84 -32.46 -1.74
N TYR A 399 -6.19 -31.48 -2.36
CA TYR A 399 -4.75 -31.24 -2.24
C TYR A 399 -4.40 -30.07 -1.30
N TYR A 400 -5.39 -29.57 -0.55
CA TYR A 400 -5.22 -28.50 0.43
C TYR A 400 -5.52 -29.02 1.84
N PRO A 401 -4.50 -29.19 2.69
CA PRO A 401 -4.69 -29.72 4.05
C PRO A 401 -5.64 -28.88 4.90
N GLN A 402 -5.59 -27.55 4.73
CA GLN A 402 -6.49 -26.62 5.42
C GLN A 402 -7.97 -26.81 5.04
N VAL A 403 -8.27 -27.32 3.85
CA VAL A 403 -9.64 -27.51 3.36
C VAL A 403 -10.14 -28.92 3.68
N GLN A 404 -9.24 -29.91 3.69
CA GLN A 404 -9.55 -31.27 4.14
C GLN A 404 -10.09 -31.29 5.57
N SER A 405 -9.55 -30.45 6.46
CA SER A 405 -10.01 -30.34 7.85
C SER A 405 -11.46 -29.87 7.99
N PHE A 406 -12.06 -29.25 6.95
CA PHE A 406 -13.47 -28.84 6.98
C PHE A 406 -14.44 -29.99 6.71
N LYS A 407 -13.99 -31.12 6.17
CA LYS A 407 -14.88 -32.25 5.87
C LYS A 407 -15.54 -32.82 7.14
N ASP A 408 -14.85 -32.74 8.28
CA ASP A 408 -15.32 -33.30 9.55
C ASP A 408 -16.25 -32.38 10.34
N THR A 409 -16.09 -31.07 10.20
CA THR A 409 -16.75 -30.04 11.03
C THR A 409 -17.66 -29.10 10.23
N GLY A 410 -17.62 -29.15 8.90
CA GLY A 410 -18.41 -28.32 8.01
C GLY A 410 -17.79 -26.94 7.74
N LEU A 411 -17.95 -26.45 6.50
CA LEU A 411 -17.41 -25.15 6.05
C LEU A 411 -17.99 -23.97 6.86
N ALA A 412 -19.28 -24.03 7.17
CA ALA A 412 -20.00 -22.95 7.85
C ALA A 412 -19.51 -22.73 9.30
N ASP A 413 -19.23 -23.81 10.04
CA ASP A 413 -18.80 -23.72 11.44
C ASP A 413 -17.36 -23.19 11.54
N ASN A 414 -16.47 -23.62 10.62
CA ASN A 414 -15.09 -23.15 10.59
C ASN A 414 -14.96 -21.69 10.14
N LEU A 415 -15.64 -21.32 9.05
CA LEU A 415 -15.60 -19.95 8.56
C LEU A 415 -16.45 -18.99 9.39
N GLY A 416 -17.49 -19.49 10.08
CA GLY A 416 -18.36 -18.68 10.92
C GLY A 416 -17.61 -17.91 12.00
N ARG A 417 -16.57 -18.52 12.60
CA ARG A 417 -15.71 -17.85 13.61
C ARG A 417 -14.86 -16.73 13.01
N ILE A 418 -14.33 -16.93 11.81
CA ILE A 418 -13.52 -15.93 11.08
C ILE A 418 -14.40 -14.78 10.60
N VAL A 419 -15.61 -15.08 10.12
CA VAL A 419 -16.59 -14.07 9.72
C VAL A 419 -17.07 -13.28 10.92
N ALA A 420 -17.37 -13.93 12.05
CA ALA A 420 -17.73 -13.27 13.30
C ALA A 420 -16.61 -12.34 13.80
N PHE A 421 -15.34 -12.78 13.70
CA PHE A 421 -14.18 -11.93 13.95
C PHE A 421 -14.15 -10.70 13.03
N GLY A 422 -14.34 -10.88 11.72
CA GLY A 422 -14.43 -9.76 10.78
C GLY A 422 -15.55 -8.76 11.11
N PHE A 423 -16.68 -9.22 11.67
CA PHE A 423 -17.74 -8.33 12.15
C PHE A 423 -17.37 -7.59 13.45
N ILE A 424 -16.62 -8.22 14.36
CA ILE A 424 -16.09 -7.57 15.56
C ILE A 424 -15.13 -6.46 15.15
N GLU A 425 -14.20 -6.74 14.23
CA GLU A 425 -13.30 -5.73 13.68
C GLU A 425 -14.07 -4.62 12.97
N LEU A 426 -15.14 -4.95 12.24
CA LEU A 426 -15.97 -3.94 11.58
C LEU A 426 -16.61 -2.99 12.60
N LEU A 427 -17.08 -3.53 13.73
CA LEU A 427 -17.60 -2.73 14.82
C LEU A 427 -16.51 -1.86 15.45
N SER A 428 -15.30 -2.40 15.66
CA SER A 428 -14.13 -1.66 16.13
C SER A 428 -13.82 -0.47 15.23
N LEU A 429 -13.73 -0.70 13.91
CA LEU A 429 -13.51 0.34 12.90
C LEU A 429 -14.57 1.45 12.97
N PHE A 430 -15.85 1.11 13.20
CA PHE A 430 -16.90 2.12 13.35
C PHE A 430 -16.75 2.94 14.63
N VAL A 431 -16.40 2.29 15.75
CA VAL A 431 -16.18 2.98 17.04
C VAL A 431 -14.97 3.91 16.95
N ILE A 432 -13.83 3.40 16.49
CA ILE A 432 -12.60 4.17 16.30
C ILE A 432 -12.83 5.28 15.28
N GLY A 433 -13.51 4.96 14.17
CA GLY A 433 -13.96 5.90 13.16
C GLY A 433 -14.78 7.05 13.75
N PHE A 434 -15.79 6.73 14.56
CA PHE A 434 -16.63 7.75 15.19
C PHE A 434 -15.85 8.63 16.16
N ILE A 435 -14.96 8.05 16.98
CA ILE A 435 -14.11 8.80 17.92
C ILE A 435 -13.20 9.78 17.16
N ILE A 436 -12.48 9.31 16.14
CA ILE A 436 -11.59 10.16 15.35
C ILE A 436 -12.39 11.22 14.57
N GLN A 437 -13.56 10.89 14.02
CA GLN A 437 -14.44 11.87 13.36
C GLN A 437 -14.86 12.98 14.31
N ARG A 438 -15.20 12.65 15.57
CA ARG A 438 -15.51 13.63 16.61
C ARG A 438 -14.31 14.49 16.98
N MET A 439 -13.11 13.91 16.98
CA MET A 439 -11.87 14.60 17.32
C MET A 439 -11.39 15.53 16.20
N LEU A 440 -11.41 15.09 14.94
CA LEU A 440 -10.86 15.81 13.80
C LEU A 440 -11.89 16.68 13.06
N ARG A 441 -13.19 16.43 13.27
CA ARG A 441 -14.32 17.02 12.51
C ARG A 441 -14.26 16.75 11.00
N VAL A 442 -13.64 15.64 10.60
CA VAL A 442 -13.52 15.20 9.21
C VAL A 442 -14.22 13.85 9.07
N SER A 443 -14.94 13.66 7.95
CA SER A 443 -15.57 12.36 7.67
C SER A 443 -14.49 11.29 7.42
N MET A 444 -14.48 10.27 8.27
CA MET A 444 -13.52 9.17 8.19
C MET A 444 -13.69 8.31 6.95
N LEU A 445 -14.94 8.08 6.54
CA LEU A 445 -15.25 7.34 5.32
C LEU A 445 -14.75 8.07 4.07
N HIS A 446 -14.79 9.41 4.06
CA HIS A 446 -14.19 10.21 2.99
C HIS A 446 -12.67 10.10 2.96
N LEU A 447 -12.02 10.10 4.13
CA LEU A 447 -10.57 9.95 4.20
C LEU A 447 -10.14 8.55 3.74
N LEU A 448 -10.82 7.50 4.21
CA LEU A 448 -10.57 6.13 3.78
C LEU A 448 -10.80 5.96 2.27
N SER A 449 -11.94 6.41 1.75
CA SER A 449 -12.24 6.28 0.32
C SER A 449 -11.25 7.06 -0.55
N PHE A 450 -10.83 8.25 -0.10
CA PHE A 450 -9.81 9.04 -0.79
C PHE A 450 -8.48 8.28 -0.87
N VAL A 451 -8.02 7.71 0.24
CA VAL A 451 -6.73 7.00 0.26
C VAL A 451 -6.80 5.73 -0.60
N LEU A 452 -7.87 4.95 -0.45
CA LEU A 452 -8.07 3.74 -1.25
C LEU A 452 -8.18 4.05 -2.75
N ASP A 453 -8.87 5.12 -3.14
CA ASP A 453 -8.94 5.56 -4.54
C ASP A 453 -7.56 5.99 -5.06
N ARG A 454 -6.80 6.73 -4.24
CA ARG A 454 -5.46 7.20 -4.60
C ARG A 454 -4.48 6.05 -4.81
N SER A 455 -4.59 4.99 -4.00
CA SER A 455 -3.63 3.89 -3.97
C SER A 455 -4.16 2.55 -4.47
N TRP A 456 -5.32 2.55 -5.15
CA TRP A 456 -6.05 1.31 -5.48
C TRP A 456 -5.19 0.28 -6.20
N ARG A 457 -4.31 0.73 -7.10
CA ARG A 457 -3.41 -0.16 -7.86
C ARG A 457 -2.42 -0.90 -6.94
N MET A 458 -1.89 -0.20 -5.94
CA MET A 458 -0.97 -0.79 -4.97
C MET A 458 -1.72 -1.77 -4.06
N VAL A 459 -2.93 -1.39 -3.61
CA VAL A 459 -3.80 -2.24 -2.79
C VAL A 459 -4.11 -3.56 -3.50
N GLN A 460 -4.62 -3.46 -4.74
CA GLN A 460 -4.97 -4.63 -5.55
C GLN A 460 -3.75 -5.51 -5.84
N SER A 461 -2.61 -4.89 -6.14
CA SER A 461 -1.37 -5.62 -6.40
C SER A 461 -0.92 -6.43 -5.18
N ASN A 462 -0.91 -5.83 -4.00
CA ASN A 462 -0.51 -6.53 -2.78
C ASN A 462 -1.54 -7.62 -2.41
N LEU A 463 -2.84 -7.32 -2.44
CA LEU A 463 -3.88 -8.31 -2.13
C LEU A 463 -3.80 -9.52 -3.06
N PHE A 464 -3.69 -9.30 -4.38
CA PHE A 464 -3.54 -10.38 -5.35
C PHE A 464 -2.30 -11.23 -5.05
N LEU A 465 -1.16 -10.57 -4.82
CA LEU A 465 0.10 -11.24 -4.54
C LEU A 465 -0.01 -12.13 -3.29
N TRP A 466 -0.55 -11.60 -2.18
CA TRP A 466 -0.65 -12.34 -0.93
C TRP A 466 -1.65 -13.49 -0.99
N ILE A 467 -2.83 -13.27 -1.60
CA ILE A 467 -3.85 -14.32 -1.76
C ILE A 467 -3.30 -15.44 -2.64
N CYS A 468 -2.77 -15.10 -3.82
CA CYS A 468 -2.20 -16.11 -4.72
C CYS A 468 -1.04 -16.85 -4.06
N TYR A 469 -0.19 -16.16 -3.29
CA TYR A 469 0.95 -16.80 -2.61
C TYR A 469 0.45 -17.77 -1.55
N THR A 470 -0.51 -17.35 -0.73
CA THR A 470 -1.06 -18.17 0.35
C THR A 470 -1.74 -19.43 -0.20
N ILE A 471 -2.54 -19.27 -1.26
CA ILE A 471 -3.18 -20.39 -1.95
C ILE A 471 -2.11 -21.32 -2.55
N GLN A 472 -1.12 -20.78 -3.26
CA GLN A 472 -0.11 -21.62 -3.89
C GLN A 472 0.71 -22.36 -2.82
N ASN A 473 1.23 -21.67 -1.80
CA ASN A 473 2.05 -22.26 -0.75
C ASN A 473 1.33 -23.33 0.08
N SER A 474 0.00 -23.29 0.17
CA SER A 474 -0.79 -24.25 0.94
C SER A 474 -1.05 -25.57 0.20
N LEU A 475 -0.58 -25.72 -1.04
CA LEU A 475 -0.78 -26.92 -1.84
C LEU A 475 0.25 -28.01 -1.49
N GLU A 476 -0.18 -29.26 -1.32
CA GLU A 476 0.71 -30.39 -0.97
C GLU A 476 1.84 -30.59 -1.97
N HIS A 477 1.58 -30.36 -3.27
CA HIS A 477 2.58 -30.47 -4.34
C HIS A 477 3.79 -29.53 -4.17
N ASN A 478 3.69 -28.47 -3.34
CA ASN A 478 4.79 -27.57 -3.02
C ASN A 478 5.70 -28.08 -1.88
N GLY A 479 5.40 -29.25 -1.29
CA GLY A 479 6.28 -29.92 -0.32
C GLY A 479 6.56 -29.10 0.93
N ALA A 480 5.60 -28.28 1.37
CA ALA A 480 5.75 -27.43 2.55
C ALA A 480 5.60 -28.26 3.85
N ASP A 481 6.69 -28.87 4.30
CA ASP A 481 6.77 -29.58 5.59
C ASP A 481 7.75 -28.88 6.54
N PHE A 482 7.21 -28.07 7.46
CA PHE A 482 7.98 -27.34 8.46
C PHE A 482 8.48 -28.20 9.62
N SER A 483 8.09 -29.48 9.70
CA SER A 483 8.73 -30.43 10.63
C SER A 483 10.08 -30.93 10.14
N PHE A 484 10.45 -30.60 8.89
CA PHE A 484 11.66 -31.10 8.21
C PHE A 484 11.73 -32.64 8.16
N SER A 485 10.58 -33.32 8.27
CA SER A 485 10.53 -34.78 8.26
C SER A 485 10.65 -35.33 6.84
N PHE A 486 9.99 -34.67 5.87
CA PHE A 486 9.95 -35.04 4.46
C PHE A 486 9.69 -36.54 4.27
N ALA A 487 8.65 -37.06 4.91
CA ALA A 487 8.36 -38.50 4.99
C ALA A 487 8.32 -39.20 3.61
N TRP A 488 7.81 -38.50 2.58
CA TRP A 488 7.73 -39.00 1.20
C TRP A 488 9.09 -39.21 0.52
N LEU A 489 10.15 -38.52 0.97
CA LEU A 489 11.50 -38.73 0.47
C LEU A 489 12.15 -39.97 1.09
N ARG A 490 11.72 -40.37 2.30
CA ARG A 490 12.26 -41.55 2.98
C ARG A 490 11.65 -42.85 2.48
N SER A 491 10.36 -42.86 2.14
CA SER A 491 9.69 -44.06 1.60
C SER A 491 10.28 -44.51 0.27
N ASN A 492 10.67 -43.57 -0.59
CA ASN A 492 11.31 -43.89 -1.88
C ASN A 492 12.75 -44.39 -1.74
N SER A 493 13.42 -44.13 -0.60
CA SER A 493 14.78 -44.61 -0.33
C SER A 493 14.83 -46.03 0.23
N SER A 494 13.71 -46.58 0.72
CA SER A 494 13.62 -47.97 1.19
C SER A 494 13.35 -48.99 0.08
N ASP A 495 12.98 -48.53 -1.12
CA ASP A 495 12.72 -49.36 -2.30
C ASP A 495 13.84 -49.28 -3.36
N ALA A 496 14.97 -48.64 -3.03
CA ALA A 496 16.20 -48.56 -3.84
C ALA A 496 17.37 -49.20 -3.07
#